data_AF-A0A2E1ID20-F1
#
_entry.id   AF-A0A2E1ID20-F1
#
_cell.length_a   1.000
_cell.length_b   1.000
_cell.length_c   1.000
_cell.angle_alpha   90.00
_cell.angle_beta   90.00
_cell.angle_gamma   90.00
#
_symmetry.space_group_name_H-M   'P 1'
#
loop_
_entity.id
_entity.type
_entity.pdbx_description
1 polymer ?
#
loop_
_entity_poly.entity_id
_entity_poly.type
_entity_poly.pdbx_seq_one_letter_code
_entity_poly.pdbx_strand_id
1 'polypeptide(L)'
;MNLTIPKNQRQRTAGFTMIELVICLGIIAFALVAIIGVLPVGINVQKDNREETIIVQDGMYWMEAIRSGATGLDNLTNHVDYIRIDETSNRAGYRWEPVPAGAGDNHLFLPGGAEIIGLLSMPVQADLVGPVTVKNWPQVDTRSGEYNYIRAKVRAITGSAVDHAEFAREMAFSYRLTSEVRPVRTVEDWAGYDGTGVGNINRFRKLNFFEVKLTLEWPVFEFGGKERVGPNKRVFRSMVSGRLVNRQINRLMPDRNTGQFPEHPNSPFFFFEPHKFSTPNFVTQ
;
A
#
# COMPACT_ATOMS: atom_id res chain seq x y z
N MET A 1 98.20 18.39 24.21
CA MET A 1 96.77 18.39 24.60
C MET A 1 95.98 18.19 23.30
N ASN A 2 95.56 16.97 23.01
CA ASN A 2 94.92 16.62 21.74
C ASN A 2 93.39 16.82 21.86
N LEU A 3 92.85 17.76 21.09
CA LEU A 3 91.41 18.00 20.98
C LEU A 3 90.80 17.05 19.95
N THR A 4 90.11 16.02 20.42
CA THR A 4 89.26 15.14 19.60
C THR A 4 87.96 15.87 19.25
N ILE A 5 87.81 16.28 18.00
CA ILE A 5 86.57 16.85 17.47
C ILE A 5 85.53 15.74 17.34
N PRO A 6 84.31 15.88 17.88
CA PRO A 6 83.26 14.87 17.72
C PRO A 6 82.83 14.81 16.25
N LYS A 7 83.01 13.64 15.62
CA LYS A 7 82.42 13.33 14.31
C LYS A 7 80.90 13.32 14.48
N ASN A 8 80.25 14.39 14.08
CA ASN A 8 78.80 14.45 13.98
C ASN A 8 78.38 13.50 12.84
N GLN A 9 77.97 12.27 13.19
CA GLN A 9 77.37 11.33 12.25
C GLN A 9 76.06 11.94 11.75
N ARG A 10 76.10 12.63 10.60
CA ARG A 10 74.89 12.91 9.82
C ARG A 10 74.26 11.57 9.50
N GLN A 11 73.23 11.19 10.24
CA GLN A 11 72.28 10.19 9.77
C GLN A 11 71.81 10.67 8.41
N ARG A 12 72.18 9.94 7.35
CA ARG A 12 71.57 10.11 6.04
C ARG A 12 70.11 9.68 6.23
N THR A 13 69.24 10.64 6.46
CA THR A 13 67.80 10.45 6.35
C THR A 13 67.58 10.01 4.92
N ALA A 14 67.29 8.73 4.72
CA ALA A 14 66.91 8.20 3.42
C ALA A 14 65.59 8.88 3.04
N GLY A 15 65.66 9.82 2.09
CA GLY A 15 64.47 10.40 1.48
C GLY A 15 63.88 9.42 0.46
N PHE A 16 62.57 9.48 0.28
CA PHE A 16 61.89 8.69 -0.76
C PHE A 16 62.45 9.02 -2.15
N THR A 17 62.72 7.98 -2.92
CA THR A 17 63.12 8.11 -4.32
C THR A 17 61.93 8.56 -5.17
N MET A 18 62.20 9.30 -6.25
CA MET A 18 61.17 9.80 -7.16
C MET A 18 60.29 8.66 -7.72
N ILE A 19 60.87 7.47 -7.95
CA ILE A 19 60.15 6.29 -8.44
C ILE A 19 59.19 5.71 -7.40
N GLU A 20 59.57 5.69 -6.12
CA GLU A 20 58.69 5.23 -5.04
C GLU A 20 57.44 6.12 -4.93
N LEU A 21 57.62 7.44 -5.02
CA LEU A 21 56.49 8.37 -5.01
C LEU A 21 55.56 8.17 -6.21
N VAL A 22 56.09 7.93 -7.40
CA VAL A 22 55.29 7.69 -8.60
C VAL A 22 54.48 6.39 -8.48
N ILE A 23 55.09 5.32 -7.97
CA ILE A 23 54.40 4.04 -7.75
C ILE A 23 53.32 4.19 -6.67
N CYS A 24 53.62 4.88 -5.55
CA CYS A 24 52.63 5.16 -4.52
C CYS A 24 51.44 5.95 -5.06
N LEU A 25 51.68 7.00 -5.84
CA LEU A 25 50.61 7.78 -6.47
C LEU A 25 49.80 6.94 -7.47
N GLY A 26 50.45 6.07 -8.24
CA GLY A 26 49.76 5.14 -9.15
C GLY A 26 48.84 4.16 -8.42
N ILE A 27 49.30 3.58 -7.31
CA ILE A 27 48.50 2.65 -6.50
C ILE A 27 47.32 3.38 -5.83
N ILE A 28 47.54 4.58 -5.29
CA ILE A 28 46.47 5.38 -4.67
C ILE A 28 45.42 5.76 -5.71
N ALA A 29 45.83 6.21 -6.90
CA ALA A 29 44.92 6.55 -7.98
C ALA A 29 44.06 5.35 -8.40
N PHE A 30 44.67 4.17 -8.56
CA PHE A 30 43.94 2.94 -8.88
C PHE A 30 42.94 2.55 -7.78
N ALA A 31 43.35 2.60 -6.51
CA ALA A 31 42.47 2.29 -5.38
C ALA A 31 41.28 3.25 -5.26
N LEU A 32 41.49 4.55 -5.47
CA LEU A 32 40.40 5.54 -5.45
C LEU A 32 39.37 5.29 -6.56
N VAL A 33 39.82 4.97 -7.78
CA VAL A 33 38.92 4.61 -8.88
C VAL A 33 38.10 3.36 -8.53
N ALA A 34 38.73 2.35 -7.93
CA ALA A 34 38.04 1.13 -7.52
C ALA A 34 36.96 1.41 -6.45
N ILE A 35 37.29 2.19 -5.40
CA ILE A 35 36.35 2.52 -4.31
C ILE A 35 35.17 3.37 -4.82
N ILE A 36 35.48 4.43 -5.59
CA ILE A 36 34.46 5.32 -6.14
C ILE A 36 33.58 4.57 -7.16
N GLY A 37 34.14 3.61 -7.91
CA GLY A 37 33.40 2.79 -8.86
C GLY A 37 32.35 1.88 -8.21
N VAL A 38 32.62 1.33 -7.03
CA VAL A 38 31.69 0.43 -6.32
C VAL A 38 30.70 1.16 -5.40
N LEU A 39 31.01 2.40 -4.99
CA LEU A 39 30.16 3.19 -4.09
C LEU A 39 28.71 3.36 -4.60
N PRO A 40 28.45 3.67 -5.89
CA PRO A 40 27.07 3.78 -6.40
C PRO A 40 26.29 2.48 -6.26
N VAL A 41 26.93 1.33 -6.47
CA VAL A 41 26.30 0.01 -6.32
C VAL A 41 25.93 -0.23 -4.86
N GLY A 42 26.85 0.04 -3.93
CA GLY A 42 26.60 -0.11 -2.50
C GLY A 42 25.48 0.79 -1.97
N ILE A 43 25.35 2.02 -2.49
CA ILE A 43 24.25 2.94 -2.13
C ILE A 43 22.92 2.42 -2.67
N ASN A 44 22.87 1.96 -3.92
CA ASN A 44 21.65 1.40 -4.51
C ASN A 44 21.18 0.15 -3.75
N VAL A 45 22.09 -0.77 -3.40
CA VAL A 45 21.74 -1.96 -2.60
C VAL A 45 21.18 -1.58 -1.23
N GLN A 46 21.74 -0.57 -0.56
CA GLN A 46 21.20 -0.10 0.72
C GLN A 46 19.81 0.51 0.57
N LYS A 47 19.60 1.30 -0.49
CA LYS A 47 18.30 1.88 -0.81
C LYS A 47 17.28 0.79 -1.09
N ASP A 48 17.60 -0.17 -1.94
CA ASP A 48 16.71 -1.27 -2.32
C ASP A 48 16.32 -2.12 -1.09
N ASN A 49 17.28 -2.46 -0.24
CA ASN A 49 17.02 -3.19 1.01
C ASN A 49 16.13 -2.39 1.99
N ARG A 50 16.32 -1.08 2.07
CA ARG A 50 15.49 -0.19 2.90
C ARG A 50 14.07 -0.13 2.36
N GLU A 51 13.90 0.09 1.05
CA GLU A 51 12.59 0.13 0.40
C GLU A 51 11.85 -1.19 0.56
N GLU A 52 12.53 -2.32 0.38
CA GLU A 52 11.91 -3.64 0.56
C GLU A 52 11.43 -3.87 2.00
N THR A 53 12.20 -3.42 2.99
CA THR A 53 11.80 -3.51 4.40
C THR A 53 10.55 -2.68 4.69
N ILE A 54 10.47 -1.46 4.14
CA ILE A 54 9.30 -0.58 4.26
C ILE A 54 8.07 -1.27 3.65
N ILE A 55 8.20 -1.81 2.43
CA ILE A 55 7.09 -2.51 1.74
C ILE A 55 6.59 -3.71 2.54
N VAL A 56 7.48 -4.46 3.20
CA VAL A 56 7.08 -5.57 4.08
C VAL A 56 6.27 -5.09 5.27
N GLN A 57 6.76 -4.07 5.97
CA GLN A 57 6.11 -3.54 7.17
C GLN A 57 4.76 -2.91 6.84
N ASP A 58 4.73 -2.02 5.85
CA ASP A 58 3.52 -1.37 5.38
C ASP A 58 2.52 -2.39 4.82
N GLY A 59 2.97 -3.37 4.04
CA GLY A 59 2.10 -4.41 3.49
C GLY A 59 1.40 -5.24 4.57
N MET A 60 2.11 -5.57 5.65
CA MET A 60 1.51 -6.25 6.82
C MET A 60 0.54 -5.34 7.58
N TYR A 61 0.89 -4.06 7.74
CA TYR A 61 0.03 -3.07 8.38
C TYR A 61 -1.29 -2.90 7.62
N TRP A 62 -1.24 -2.70 6.30
CA TRP A 62 -2.43 -2.60 5.45
C TRP A 62 -3.28 -3.86 5.48
N MET A 63 -2.63 -5.04 5.40
CA MET A 63 -3.33 -6.31 5.47
C MET A 63 -4.09 -6.44 6.78
N GLU A 64 -3.47 -6.12 7.92
CA GLU A 64 -4.14 -6.24 9.21
C GLU A 64 -5.26 -5.20 9.39
N ALA A 65 -5.04 -3.95 8.97
CA ALA A 65 -6.05 -2.90 9.03
C ALA A 65 -7.30 -3.24 8.21
N ILE A 66 -7.13 -3.81 7.02
CA ILE A 66 -8.23 -4.25 6.16
C ILE A 66 -8.93 -5.48 6.78
N ARG A 67 -8.18 -6.52 7.15
CA ARG A 67 -8.74 -7.76 7.70
C ARG A 67 -9.53 -7.56 8.98
N SER A 68 -9.09 -6.63 9.82
CA SER A 68 -9.76 -6.28 11.09
C SER A 68 -10.92 -5.29 10.92
N GLY A 69 -11.09 -4.68 9.74
CA GLY A 69 -12.07 -3.63 9.51
C GLY A 69 -11.79 -2.38 10.35
N ALA A 70 -10.53 -1.97 10.44
CA ALA A 70 -10.10 -0.86 11.29
C ALA A 70 -10.80 0.47 10.94
N THR A 71 -11.27 1.18 11.97
CA THR A 71 -12.01 2.45 11.82
C THR A 71 -11.31 3.64 12.49
N GLY A 72 -10.31 3.42 13.35
CA GLY A 72 -9.65 4.47 14.14
C GLY A 72 -8.31 4.97 13.60
N LEU A 73 -7.98 4.69 12.34
CA LEU A 73 -6.64 4.95 11.76
C LEU A 73 -6.55 6.31 11.06
N ASP A 74 -6.97 7.39 11.71
CA ASP A 74 -7.09 8.70 11.07
C ASP A 74 -5.76 9.29 10.57
N ASN A 75 -4.62 8.84 11.11
CA ASN A 75 -3.30 9.25 10.60
C ASN A 75 -3.05 8.80 9.14
N LEU A 76 -3.82 7.85 8.60
CA LEU A 76 -3.63 7.37 7.22
C LEU A 76 -3.82 8.45 6.16
N THR A 77 -4.55 9.53 6.44
CA THR A 77 -4.66 10.69 5.54
C THR A 77 -3.32 11.38 5.32
N ASN A 78 -2.37 11.23 6.24
CA ASN A 78 -1.02 11.77 6.11
C ASN A 78 -0.10 10.87 5.28
N HIS A 79 -0.56 9.71 4.82
CA HIS A 79 0.24 8.76 4.03
C HIS A 79 -0.41 8.44 2.68
N VAL A 80 -1.74 8.46 2.58
CA VAL A 80 -2.45 8.25 1.33
C VAL A 80 -2.58 9.57 0.58
N ASP A 81 -2.02 9.67 -0.63
CA ASP A 81 -2.21 10.86 -1.47
C ASP A 81 -3.56 10.81 -2.18
N TYR A 82 -3.94 9.65 -2.73
CA TYR A 82 -5.28 9.42 -3.26
C TYR A 82 -5.63 7.94 -3.31
N ILE A 83 -6.94 7.66 -3.40
CA ILE A 83 -7.50 6.38 -3.82
C ILE A 83 -8.27 6.60 -5.11
N ARG A 84 -8.09 5.71 -6.07
CA ARG A 84 -8.79 5.70 -7.34
C ARG A 84 -9.48 4.36 -7.54
N ILE A 85 -10.73 4.42 -7.97
CA ILE A 85 -11.45 3.29 -8.54
C ILE A 85 -11.47 3.55 -10.04
N ASP A 86 -10.77 2.72 -10.80
CA ASP A 86 -10.57 2.98 -12.23
C ASP A 86 -11.85 2.87 -13.05
N GLU A 87 -11.81 3.58 -14.17
CA GLU A 87 -12.81 3.53 -15.22
C GLU A 87 -12.79 2.16 -15.90
N THR A 88 -13.96 1.54 -16.01
CA THR A 88 -14.18 0.42 -16.93
C THR A 88 -14.85 0.97 -18.20
N SER A 89 -14.99 0.16 -19.25
CA SER A 89 -15.57 0.60 -20.52
C SER A 89 -16.96 1.25 -20.42
N ASN A 90 -17.69 1.03 -19.31
CA ASN A 90 -19.04 1.53 -19.10
C ASN A 90 -19.17 2.52 -17.93
N ARG A 91 -18.09 2.89 -17.25
CA ARG A 91 -18.20 3.58 -15.97
C ARG A 91 -17.04 4.53 -15.68
N ALA A 92 -17.37 5.80 -15.41
CA ALA A 92 -16.40 6.82 -15.02
C ALA A 92 -15.55 6.38 -13.81
N GLY A 93 -14.26 6.69 -13.87
CA GLY A 93 -13.35 6.48 -12.75
C GLY A 93 -13.54 7.53 -11.66
N TYR A 94 -13.37 7.13 -10.40
CA TYR A 94 -13.56 8.02 -9.25
C TYR A 94 -12.25 8.14 -8.49
N ARG A 95 -11.94 9.36 -8.06
CA ARG A 95 -10.72 9.69 -7.32
C ARG A 95 -11.09 10.34 -5.99
N TRP A 96 -10.42 9.93 -4.93
CA TRP A 96 -10.61 10.36 -3.56
C TRP A 96 -9.29 10.85 -3.00
N GLU A 97 -9.27 12.00 -2.32
CA GLU A 97 -8.07 12.61 -1.75
C GLU A 97 -8.31 13.12 -0.33
N PRO A 98 -7.30 13.13 0.56
CA PRO A 98 -7.41 13.68 1.92
C PRO A 98 -7.38 15.21 1.95
N VAL A 99 -7.88 15.85 0.88
CA VAL A 99 -7.97 17.30 0.74
C VAL A 99 -9.44 17.64 0.43
N PRO A 100 -10.06 18.58 1.17
CA PRO A 100 -11.44 18.99 0.91
C PRO A 100 -11.63 19.41 -0.56
N ALA A 101 -12.65 18.86 -1.21
CA ALA A 101 -12.97 19.20 -2.60
C ALA A 101 -13.67 20.56 -2.67
N GLY A 102 -13.12 21.47 -3.49
CA GLY A 102 -13.70 22.75 -3.86
C GLY A 102 -14.56 22.68 -5.12
N ALA A 103 -15.16 23.82 -5.48
CA ALA A 103 -15.92 23.92 -6.72
C ALA A 103 -14.99 23.79 -7.95
N GLY A 104 -15.25 22.80 -8.79
CA GLY A 104 -14.45 22.52 -9.99
C GLY A 104 -13.37 21.44 -9.82
N ASP A 105 -13.20 20.91 -8.60
CA ASP A 105 -12.30 19.80 -8.36
C ASP A 105 -12.88 18.48 -8.91
N ASN A 106 -11.98 17.63 -9.42
CA ASN A 106 -12.33 16.33 -9.99
C ASN A 106 -12.04 15.17 -9.01
N HIS A 107 -12.10 15.43 -7.71
CA HIS A 107 -11.93 14.44 -6.65
C HIS A 107 -12.97 14.55 -5.55
N LEU A 108 -13.09 13.48 -4.79
CA LEU A 108 -13.94 13.36 -3.61
C LEU A 108 -13.09 13.45 -2.36
N PHE A 109 -13.66 13.95 -1.28
CA PHE A 109 -12.93 14.11 -0.03
C PHE A 109 -12.79 12.78 0.75
N LEU A 110 -11.60 12.52 1.29
CA LEU A 110 -11.28 11.48 2.28
C LEU A 110 -11.07 12.11 3.66
N PRO A 111 -12.13 12.20 4.47
CA PRO A 111 -12.03 12.83 5.79
C PRO A 111 -11.22 12.05 6.82
N GLY A 112 -10.89 10.77 6.60
CA GLY A 112 -9.98 10.05 7.47
C GLY A 112 -9.75 8.57 7.14
N GLY A 113 -9.29 7.85 8.16
CA GLY A 113 -8.76 6.50 8.00
C GLY A 113 -9.82 5.44 7.75
N ALA A 114 -11.00 5.58 8.36
CA ALA A 114 -12.11 4.66 8.14
C ALA A 114 -12.55 4.65 6.67
N GLU A 115 -12.58 5.81 6.03
CA GLU A 115 -12.95 5.98 4.63
C GLU A 115 -11.90 5.31 3.72
N ILE A 116 -10.61 5.45 4.05
CA ILE A 116 -9.50 4.78 3.36
C ILE A 116 -9.63 3.26 3.45
N ILE A 117 -9.74 2.71 4.66
CA ILE A 117 -9.90 1.26 4.86
C ILE A 117 -11.20 0.77 4.22
N GLY A 118 -12.26 1.54 4.33
CA GLY A 118 -13.57 1.28 3.75
C GLY A 118 -13.52 1.07 2.23
N LEU A 119 -12.82 1.97 1.53
CA LEU A 119 -12.66 1.88 0.07
C LEU A 119 -11.69 0.77 -0.34
N LEU A 120 -10.58 0.59 0.39
CA LEU A 120 -9.61 -0.47 0.11
C LEU A 120 -10.19 -1.87 0.38
N SER A 121 -11.18 -1.98 1.27
CA SER A 121 -11.88 -3.25 1.54
C SER A 121 -13.01 -3.53 0.57
N MET A 122 -13.29 -2.61 -0.37
CA MET A 122 -14.38 -2.79 -1.33
C MET A 122 -14.14 -4.04 -2.20
N PRO A 123 -15.14 -4.92 -2.32
CA PRO A 123 -15.09 -6.05 -3.24
C PRO A 123 -14.88 -5.59 -4.68
N VAL A 124 -14.05 -6.34 -5.41
CA VAL A 124 -13.88 -6.11 -6.85
C VAL A 124 -15.20 -6.19 -7.60
N GLN A 125 -16.18 -6.94 -7.09
CA GLN A 125 -17.45 -7.19 -7.79
C GLN A 125 -18.60 -6.31 -7.29
N ALA A 126 -18.34 -5.34 -6.41
CA ALA A 126 -19.37 -4.44 -5.92
C ALA A 126 -19.89 -3.55 -7.06
N ASP A 127 -21.20 -3.55 -7.27
CA ASP A 127 -21.89 -2.78 -8.30
C ASP A 127 -22.06 -1.33 -7.84
N LEU A 128 -21.03 -0.52 -8.10
CA LEU A 128 -20.96 0.87 -7.64
C LEU A 128 -21.63 1.78 -8.70
N VAL A 129 -22.73 2.41 -8.33
CA VAL A 129 -23.53 3.34 -9.13
C VAL A 129 -23.16 4.76 -8.72
N GLY A 130 -22.45 5.47 -9.60
CA GLY A 130 -21.87 6.77 -9.23
C GLY A 130 -20.67 6.63 -8.28
N PRO A 131 -20.24 7.73 -7.64
CA PRO A 131 -19.08 7.71 -6.75
C PRO A 131 -19.37 7.10 -5.37
N VAL A 132 -20.59 7.26 -4.85
CA VAL A 132 -20.88 7.06 -3.42
C VAL A 132 -22.03 6.11 -3.15
N THR A 133 -22.42 5.28 -4.12
CA THR A 133 -23.60 4.41 -3.97
C THR A 133 -23.35 3.03 -4.53
N VAL A 134 -23.44 2.00 -3.70
CA VAL A 134 -23.43 0.60 -4.14
C VAL A 134 -24.87 0.11 -4.30
N LYS A 135 -25.12 -0.72 -5.31
CA LYS A 135 -26.41 -1.37 -5.54
C LYS A 135 -26.29 -2.88 -5.28
N ASN A 136 -27.39 -3.48 -4.87
CA ASN A 136 -27.56 -4.94 -4.78
C ASN A 136 -26.63 -5.66 -3.78
N TRP A 137 -26.05 -4.98 -2.79
CA TRP A 137 -25.23 -5.62 -1.76
C TRP A 137 -26.06 -6.22 -0.62
N PRO A 138 -25.72 -7.41 -0.07
CA PRO A 138 -24.62 -8.30 -0.46
C PRO A 138 -24.84 -9.00 -1.80
N GLN A 139 -23.88 -8.84 -2.72
CA GLN A 139 -23.95 -9.44 -4.05
C GLN A 139 -23.44 -10.88 -3.99
N VAL A 140 -24.38 -11.81 -4.06
CA VAL A 140 -24.10 -13.24 -4.25
C VAL A 140 -23.81 -13.53 -5.73
N ASP A 141 -24.38 -12.73 -6.64
CA ASP A 141 -24.21 -12.86 -8.09
C ASP A 141 -23.94 -11.50 -8.75
N THR A 142 -22.86 -11.40 -9.53
CA THR A 142 -22.37 -10.16 -10.14
C THR A 142 -23.00 -9.98 -11.53
N ARG A 143 -24.27 -9.56 -11.55
CA ARG A 143 -25.04 -9.40 -12.80
C ARG A 143 -24.50 -8.32 -13.74
N SER A 144 -23.77 -7.33 -13.23
CA SER A 144 -23.18 -6.27 -14.06
C SER A 144 -21.97 -6.75 -14.88
N GLY A 145 -21.30 -7.83 -14.44
CA GLY A 145 -20.02 -8.26 -15.03
C GLY A 145 -18.89 -7.24 -14.87
N GLU A 146 -19.12 -6.17 -14.09
CA GLU A 146 -18.16 -5.09 -13.88
C GLU A 146 -17.25 -5.40 -12.68
N TYR A 147 -15.99 -4.99 -12.80
CA TYR A 147 -15.00 -5.16 -11.76
C TYR A 147 -14.38 -3.82 -11.37
N ASN A 148 -14.46 -3.49 -10.08
CA ASN A 148 -13.72 -2.40 -9.49
C ASN A 148 -12.25 -2.74 -9.41
N TYR A 149 -11.42 -1.78 -9.80
CA TYR A 149 -9.99 -1.86 -9.66
C TYR A 149 -9.53 -0.69 -8.77
N ILE A 150 -9.26 -1.01 -7.50
CA ILE A 150 -9.00 -0.05 -6.43
C ILE A 150 -7.49 0.12 -6.27
N ARG A 151 -7.00 1.34 -6.54
CA ARG A 151 -5.59 1.70 -6.45
C ARG A 151 -5.40 2.91 -5.57
N ALA A 152 -4.40 2.89 -4.69
CA ALA A 152 -4.02 4.02 -3.89
C ALA A 152 -2.56 4.39 -4.15
N LYS A 153 -2.26 5.69 -4.21
CA LYS A 153 -0.89 6.18 -4.12
C LYS A 153 -0.59 6.45 -2.65
N VAL A 154 0.42 5.77 -2.13
CA VAL A 154 0.72 5.75 -0.70
C VAL A 154 2.18 6.10 -0.49
N ARG A 155 2.44 7.04 0.40
CA ARG A 155 3.75 7.34 0.96
C ARG A 155 4.03 6.40 2.12
N ALA A 156 5.29 6.01 2.27
CA ALA A 156 5.75 5.13 3.34
C ALA A 156 5.12 5.50 4.70
N ILE A 157 4.50 4.52 5.35
CA ILE A 157 4.01 4.67 6.72
C ILE A 157 5.17 4.47 7.68
N THR A 158 5.97 3.42 7.46
CA THR A 158 7.21 3.21 8.18
C THR A 158 8.37 3.87 7.42
N GLY A 159 9.07 4.81 8.06
CA GLY A 159 10.08 5.62 7.39
C GLY A 159 10.98 6.39 8.35
N SER A 160 11.97 7.10 7.80
CA SER A 160 12.77 8.02 8.61
C SER A 160 11.91 9.21 9.01
N ALA A 161 12.09 9.76 10.21
CA ALA A 161 11.41 10.98 10.67
C ALA A 161 11.55 12.16 9.68
N VAL A 162 12.65 12.20 8.92
CA VAL A 162 12.90 13.20 7.87
C VAL A 162 11.92 13.05 6.69
N ASP A 163 11.50 11.83 6.36
CA ASP A 163 10.55 11.55 5.27
C ASP A 163 9.10 11.89 5.67
N HIS A 164 8.84 12.11 6.97
CA HIS A 164 7.54 12.51 7.50
C HIS A 164 7.36 14.03 7.59
N ALA A 165 8.40 14.81 7.30
CA ALA A 165 8.30 16.26 7.31
C ALA A 165 7.49 16.76 6.10
N GLU A 166 6.62 17.75 6.31
CA GLU A 166 5.73 18.28 5.27
C GLU A 166 6.49 18.81 4.05
N PHE A 167 7.67 19.40 4.26
CA PHE A 167 8.56 19.88 3.19
C PHE A 167 9.24 18.76 2.39
N ALA A 168 9.31 17.54 2.93
CA ALA A 168 9.93 16.38 2.28
C ALA A 168 8.88 15.45 1.65
N ARG A 169 7.60 15.83 1.68
CA ARG A 169 6.46 15.02 1.24
C ARG A 169 6.58 14.54 -0.21
N GLU A 170 7.13 15.36 -1.11
CA GLU A 170 7.36 15.01 -2.52
C GLU A 170 8.58 14.11 -2.74
N MET A 171 9.51 14.09 -1.79
CA MET A 171 10.73 13.28 -1.85
C MET A 171 10.61 11.94 -1.10
N ALA A 172 9.51 11.77 -0.34
CA ALA A 172 9.27 10.56 0.43
C ALA A 172 9.06 9.34 -0.48
N PHE A 173 9.60 8.20 -0.05
CA PHE A 173 9.36 6.93 -0.72
C PHE A 173 7.85 6.66 -0.83
N SER A 174 7.40 6.35 -2.04
CA SER A 174 6.00 6.13 -2.36
C SER A 174 5.81 4.92 -3.27
N TYR A 175 4.70 4.24 -3.05
CA TYR A 175 4.31 3.02 -3.75
C TYR A 175 2.83 3.08 -4.13
N ARG A 176 2.48 2.29 -5.14
CA ARG A 176 1.10 2.05 -5.53
C ARG A 176 0.58 0.82 -4.81
N LEU A 177 -0.49 0.98 -4.04
CA LEU A 177 -1.21 -0.09 -3.38
C LEU A 177 -2.45 -0.44 -4.21
N THR A 178 -2.51 -1.63 -4.77
CA THR A 178 -3.74 -2.16 -5.38
C THR A 178 -4.40 -3.13 -4.42
N SER A 179 -5.67 -2.90 -4.10
CA SER A 179 -6.47 -3.81 -3.27
C SER A 179 -7.45 -4.60 -4.11
N GLU A 180 -7.48 -5.92 -3.87
CA GLU A 180 -8.46 -6.82 -4.45
C GLU A 180 -9.08 -7.67 -3.36
N VAL A 181 -10.37 -7.42 -3.08
CA VAL A 181 -11.18 -8.24 -2.19
C VAL A 181 -12.15 -9.08 -3.01
N ARG A 182 -12.11 -10.41 -2.84
CA ARG A 182 -12.95 -11.35 -3.58
C ARG A 182 -13.51 -12.42 -2.66
N PRO A 183 -14.77 -12.85 -2.82
CA PRO A 183 -15.22 -14.07 -2.16
C PRO A 183 -14.43 -15.28 -2.63
N VAL A 184 -14.23 -16.25 -1.73
CA VAL A 184 -13.56 -17.51 -2.05
C VAL A 184 -14.40 -18.30 -3.05
N ARG A 185 -13.78 -18.66 -4.17
CA ARG A 185 -14.41 -19.47 -5.24
C ARG A 185 -14.02 -20.94 -5.09
N THR A 186 -14.94 -21.85 -5.39
CA THR A 186 -14.68 -23.29 -5.47
C THR A 186 -15.28 -23.84 -6.77
N VAL A 187 -14.99 -25.10 -7.09
CA VAL A 187 -15.55 -25.80 -8.27
C VAL A 187 -17.09 -25.87 -8.27
N GLU A 188 -17.72 -25.72 -7.11
CA GLU A 188 -19.17 -25.78 -6.94
C GLU A 188 -19.88 -24.44 -7.22
N ASP A 189 -19.15 -23.36 -7.54
CA ASP A 189 -19.74 -22.06 -7.92
C ASP A 189 -20.69 -22.15 -9.13
N TRP A 190 -20.63 -23.24 -9.91
CA TRP A 190 -21.50 -23.49 -11.06
C TRP A 190 -22.91 -23.96 -10.68
N ALA A 191 -23.12 -24.44 -9.46
CA ALA A 191 -24.42 -24.99 -9.00
C ALA A 191 -25.48 -23.91 -8.70
N GLY A 192 -25.23 -22.64 -9.03
CA GLY A 192 -26.17 -21.54 -8.79
C GLY A 192 -26.40 -21.23 -7.30
N TYR A 193 -27.42 -20.42 -7.02
CA TYR A 193 -27.82 -19.97 -5.67
C TYR A 193 -29.31 -20.21 -5.39
N ASP A 194 -29.87 -21.26 -5.98
CA ASP A 194 -31.30 -21.52 -6.16
C ASP A 194 -32.06 -22.02 -4.91
N GLY A 195 -31.64 -21.64 -3.71
CA GLY A 195 -32.32 -22.02 -2.45
C GLY A 195 -32.20 -23.51 -2.08
N THR A 196 -31.59 -24.32 -2.95
CA THR A 196 -31.20 -25.71 -2.66
C THR A 196 -30.13 -25.78 -1.58
N GLY A 197 -29.90 -26.96 -0.98
CA GLY A 197 -28.83 -27.16 0.01
C GLY A 197 -27.45 -26.72 -0.50
N VAL A 198 -27.11 -27.04 -1.75
CA VAL A 198 -25.86 -26.64 -2.40
C VAL A 198 -25.82 -25.13 -2.68
N GLY A 199 -26.91 -24.55 -3.19
CA GLY A 199 -27.02 -23.10 -3.40
C GLY A 199 -26.88 -22.29 -2.10
N ASN A 200 -27.40 -22.81 -0.98
CA ASN A 200 -27.29 -22.20 0.34
C ASN A 200 -25.85 -22.26 0.90
N ILE A 201 -25.13 -23.36 0.69
CA ILE A 201 -23.71 -23.48 1.07
C ILE A 201 -22.86 -22.50 0.26
N ASN A 202 -23.08 -22.41 -1.05
CA ASN A 202 -22.41 -21.45 -1.91
C ASN A 202 -22.66 -20.00 -1.48
N ARG A 203 -23.92 -19.68 -1.13
CA ARG A 203 -24.30 -18.37 -0.61
C ARG A 203 -23.62 -18.07 0.72
N PHE A 204 -23.66 -19.00 1.68
CA PHE A 204 -22.98 -18.84 2.95
C PHE A 204 -21.47 -18.59 2.75
N ARG A 205 -20.84 -19.35 1.84
CA ARG A 205 -19.42 -19.17 1.54
C ARG A 205 -19.13 -17.76 1.03
N LYS A 206 -19.86 -17.30 0.01
CA LYS A 206 -19.61 -16.00 -0.64
C LYS A 206 -19.88 -14.80 0.26
N LEU A 207 -20.72 -14.97 1.27
CA LEU A 207 -21.01 -13.91 2.24
C LEU A 207 -19.97 -13.79 3.36
N ASN A 208 -19.14 -14.82 3.57
CA ASN A 208 -18.35 -14.96 4.79
C ASN A 208 -16.87 -15.29 4.62
N PHE A 209 -16.46 -15.77 3.45
CA PHE A 209 -15.06 -16.11 3.20
C PHE A 209 -14.55 -15.31 2.03
N PHE A 210 -13.53 -14.51 2.29
CA PHE A 210 -12.94 -13.61 1.32
C PHE A 210 -11.44 -13.83 1.23
N GLU A 211 -10.92 -13.74 0.03
CA GLU A 211 -9.51 -13.56 -0.25
C GLU A 211 -9.23 -12.07 -0.39
N VAL A 212 -8.27 -11.57 0.39
CA VAL A 212 -7.74 -10.21 0.29
C VAL A 212 -6.35 -10.31 -0.32
N LYS A 213 -6.15 -9.66 -1.47
CA LYS A 213 -4.88 -9.57 -2.16
C LYS A 213 -4.47 -8.11 -2.28
N LEU A 214 -3.34 -7.76 -1.66
CA LEU A 214 -2.72 -6.45 -1.77
C LEU A 214 -1.49 -6.56 -2.66
N THR A 215 -1.38 -5.67 -3.64
CA THR A 215 -0.22 -5.59 -4.53
C THR A 215 0.44 -4.22 -4.35
N LEU A 216 1.66 -4.21 -3.86
CA LEU A 216 2.47 -3.01 -3.70
C LEU A 216 3.48 -2.94 -4.84
N GLU A 217 3.52 -1.81 -5.55
CA GLU A 217 4.40 -1.58 -6.70
C GLU A 217 5.17 -0.28 -6.52
N TRP A 218 6.48 -0.31 -6.74
CA TRP A 218 7.36 0.83 -6.53
C TRP A 218 8.57 0.79 -7.47
N PRO A 219 9.37 1.87 -7.54
CA PRO A 219 9.02 3.25 -7.18
C PRO A 219 7.85 3.79 -8.03
N VAL A 220 7.09 4.75 -7.49
CA VAL A 220 6.06 5.49 -8.24
C VAL A 220 6.67 6.76 -8.81
N PHE A 221 6.36 7.05 -10.07
CA PHE A 221 6.77 8.25 -10.78
C PHE A 221 5.56 8.94 -11.40
N GLU A 222 5.61 10.26 -11.52
CA GLU A 222 4.66 11.02 -12.32
C GLU A 222 5.36 11.56 -13.57
N PHE A 223 4.85 11.21 -14.74
CA PHE A 223 5.37 11.69 -16.01
C PHE A 223 4.22 12.21 -16.88
N GLY A 224 4.24 13.50 -17.22
CA GLY A 224 3.17 14.14 -18.02
C GLY A 224 1.79 14.02 -17.39
N GLY A 225 1.70 14.16 -16.06
CA GLY A 225 0.45 14.02 -15.30
C GLY A 225 -0.10 12.58 -15.21
N LYS A 226 0.68 11.58 -15.65
CA LYS A 226 0.32 10.16 -15.54
C LYS A 226 1.26 9.45 -14.58
N GLU A 227 0.68 8.71 -13.66
CA GLU A 227 1.39 7.82 -12.76
C GLU A 227 1.98 6.62 -13.54
N ARG A 228 3.26 6.33 -13.32
CA ARG A 228 3.93 5.12 -13.78
C ARG A 228 4.62 4.47 -12.60
N VAL A 229 4.65 3.14 -12.60
CA VAL A 229 5.36 2.36 -11.58
C VAL A 229 6.62 1.74 -12.16
N GLY A 230 7.64 1.59 -11.32
CA GLY A 230 8.83 0.83 -11.60
C GLY A 230 8.58 -0.68 -11.67
N PRO A 231 9.64 -1.48 -11.83
CA PRO A 231 9.55 -2.92 -11.99
C PRO A 231 9.30 -3.68 -10.67
N ASN A 232 9.53 -3.05 -9.51
CA ASN A 232 9.44 -3.74 -8.23
C ASN A 232 7.98 -3.94 -7.82
N LYS A 233 7.68 -5.14 -7.36
CA LYS A 233 6.34 -5.55 -6.97
C LYS A 233 6.39 -6.58 -5.86
N ARG A 234 5.51 -6.44 -4.88
CA ARG A 234 5.28 -7.43 -3.83
C ARG A 234 3.79 -7.65 -3.64
N VAL A 235 3.41 -8.92 -3.47
CA VAL A 235 2.00 -9.32 -3.29
C VAL A 235 1.84 -9.93 -1.90
N PHE A 236 0.86 -9.43 -1.17
CA PHE A 236 0.40 -9.98 0.10
C PHE A 236 -0.98 -10.59 -0.14
N ARG A 237 -1.21 -11.77 0.41
CA ARG A 237 -2.49 -12.48 0.27
C ARG A 237 -2.88 -13.07 1.60
N SER A 238 -4.13 -12.91 1.97
CA SER A 238 -4.68 -13.52 3.17
C SER A 238 -6.14 -13.88 2.98
N MET A 239 -6.61 -14.83 3.78
CA MET A 239 -8.02 -15.20 3.87
C MET A 239 -8.64 -14.50 5.07
N VAL A 240 -9.86 -14.00 4.88
CA VAL A 240 -10.69 -13.43 5.93
C VAL A 240 -11.92 -14.29 6.09
N SER A 241 -12.13 -14.72 7.33
CA SER A 241 -13.32 -15.43 7.77
C SER A 241 -14.16 -14.47 8.59
N GLY A 242 -15.33 -14.12 8.06
CA GLY A 242 -16.24 -13.14 8.63
C GLY A 242 -17.02 -12.42 7.54
N ARG A 243 -18.12 -11.79 7.95
CA ARG A 243 -18.97 -11.01 7.06
C ARG A 243 -18.29 -9.71 6.65
N LEU A 244 -18.63 -9.24 5.46
CA LEU A 244 -18.22 -7.95 4.93
C LEU A 244 -19.44 -7.02 4.87
N VAL A 245 -19.38 -5.89 5.56
CA VAL A 245 -20.52 -4.98 5.75
C VAL A 245 -20.24 -3.59 5.23
N ASN A 246 -21.28 -2.94 4.71
CA ASN A 246 -21.20 -1.57 4.24
C ASN A 246 -21.65 -0.65 5.36
N ARG A 247 -20.90 0.41 5.60
CA ARG A 247 -21.21 1.34 6.71
C ARG A 247 -21.31 2.76 6.22
N GLN A 248 -22.28 3.50 6.71
CA GLN A 248 -22.37 4.92 6.46
C GLN A 248 -21.39 5.65 7.38
N ILE A 249 -20.29 6.11 6.80
CA ILE A 249 -19.29 6.87 7.54
C ILE A 249 -19.80 8.31 7.63
N ASN A 250 -20.50 8.61 8.72
CA ASN A 250 -20.90 9.95 9.07
C ASN A 250 -20.30 10.31 10.44
N ARG A 251 -19.24 11.12 10.44
CA ARG A 251 -18.56 11.57 11.66
C ARG A 251 -19.44 12.47 12.55
N LEU A 252 -20.53 13.03 12.01
CA LEU A 252 -21.50 13.84 12.76
C LEU A 252 -22.64 13.00 13.38
N MET A 253 -22.77 11.73 12.99
CA MET A 253 -23.78 10.81 13.52
C MET A 253 -23.21 9.40 13.74
N PRO A 254 -22.21 9.22 14.63
CA PRO A 254 -21.82 7.88 15.06
C PRO A 254 -23.00 7.21 15.80
N ASP A 255 -23.14 5.88 15.67
CA ASP A 255 -24.10 5.14 16.48
C ASP A 255 -23.69 5.26 17.95
N ARG A 256 -24.55 5.93 18.73
CA ARG A 256 -24.32 6.25 20.14
C ARG A 256 -24.29 5.00 21.04
N ASN A 257 -24.81 3.87 20.58
CA ASN A 257 -24.94 2.65 21.37
C ASN A 257 -23.79 1.67 21.13
N THR A 258 -23.23 1.65 19.92
CA THR A 258 -22.19 0.67 19.53
C THR A 258 -20.81 1.30 19.36
N GLY A 259 -20.72 2.63 19.28
CA GLY A 259 -19.47 3.34 18.95
C GLY A 259 -18.97 3.03 17.53
N GLN A 260 -19.79 2.36 16.71
CA GLN A 260 -19.47 1.92 15.36
C GLN A 260 -20.31 2.71 14.35
N PHE A 261 -19.85 2.82 13.10
CA PHE A 261 -20.66 3.40 12.04
C PHE A 261 -21.85 2.47 11.71
N PRO A 262 -23.07 3.01 11.55
CA PRO A 262 -24.24 2.19 11.26
C PRO A 262 -24.12 1.52 9.88
N GLU A 263 -24.67 0.31 9.77
CA GLU A 263 -24.73 -0.40 8.49
C GLU A 263 -25.62 0.34 7.50
N HIS A 264 -25.15 0.48 6.26
CA HIS A 264 -25.88 1.12 5.18
C HIS A 264 -25.61 0.38 3.88
N PRO A 265 -26.57 -0.42 3.37
CA PRO A 265 -26.36 -1.31 2.22
C PRO A 265 -25.87 -0.62 0.96
N ASN A 266 -26.18 0.67 0.81
CA ASN A 266 -25.81 1.45 -0.36
C ASN A 266 -24.51 2.24 -0.19
N SER A 267 -23.82 2.14 0.96
CA SER A 267 -22.56 2.86 1.18
C SER A 267 -21.41 2.22 0.38
N PRO A 268 -20.44 2.98 -0.16
CA PRO A 268 -19.27 2.43 -0.84
C PRO A 268 -18.17 1.95 0.12
N PHE A 269 -18.34 2.15 1.43
CA PHE A 269 -17.32 1.84 2.42
C PHE A 269 -17.59 0.50 3.10
N PHE A 270 -16.71 -0.47 2.85
CA PHE A 270 -16.84 -1.85 3.30
C PHE A 270 -15.90 -2.16 4.46
N PHE A 271 -16.35 -2.94 5.43
CA PHE A 271 -15.53 -3.32 6.58
C PHE A 271 -15.72 -4.80 6.89
N PHE A 272 -14.60 -5.48 7.09
CA PHE A 272 -14.63 -6.84 7.59
C PHE A 272 -15.02 -6.85 9.06
N GLU A 273 -15.91 -7.75 9.43
CA GLU A 273 -16.20 -8.08 10.81
C GLU A 273 -15.75 -9.50 11.09
N PRO A 274 -14.49 -9.68 11.52
CA PRO A 274 -14.00 -11.01 11.85
C PRO A 274 -14.87 -11.64 12.95
N HIS A 275 -15.07 -12.95 12.85
CA HIS A 275 -15.89 -13.76 13.79
C HIS A 275 -17.40 -13.53 13.76
N LYS A 276 -17.93 -12.62 12.93
CA LYS A 276 -19.37 -12.51 12.69
C LYS A 276 -19.69 -13.09 11.31
N PHE A 277 -20.75 -13.89 11.23
CA PHE A 277 -21.11 -14.59 9.99
C PHE A 277 -22.53 -14.22 9.57
N SER A 278 -22.70 -13.89 8.29
CA SER A 278 -23.99 -13.73 7.66
C SER A 278 -24.60 -15.09 7.35
N THR A 279 -25.79 -15.34 7.89
CA THR A 279 -26.56 -16.55 7.57
C THR A 279 -27.56 -16.24 6.45
N PRO A 280 -27.68 -17.09 5.42
CA PRO A 280 -28.79 -16.99 4.49
C PRO A 280 -30.09 -17.29 5.23
N ASN A 281 -31.14 -16.47 5.01
CA ASN A 281 -32.47 -16.77 5.55
C ASN A 281 -32.97 -18.07 4.93
N PHE A 282 -33.08 -19.12 5.74
CA PHE A 282 -33.68 -20.39 5.35
C PHE A 282 -35.19 -20.23 5.38
N VAL A 283 -35.86 -20.32 4.23
CA VAL A 283 -37.30 -20.55 4.22
C VAL A 283 -37.47 -22.03 4.51
N THR A 284 -37.97 -22.37 5.69
CA THR A 284 -38.41 -23.75 5.97
C THR A 284 -39.50 -24.11 4.95
N GLN A 285 -39.22 -25.08 4.09
CA GLN A 285 -40.24 -25.72 3.25
C GLN A 285 -41.23 -26.48 4.11
#